data_AF-A0A953BVM1-F1
#
_entry.id   AF-A0A953BVM1-F1
#
_cell.length_a   1.000
_cell.length_b   1.000
_cell.length_c   1.000
_cell.angle_alpha   90.00
_cell.angle_beta   90.00
_cell.angle_gamma   90.00
#
_symmetry.space_group_name_H-M   'P 1'
#
loop_
_entity.id
_entity.type
_entity.pdbx_description
1 polymer ?
#
loop_
_entity_poly.entity_id
_entity_poly.type
_entity_poly.pdbx_seq_one_letter_code
_entity_poly.pdbx_strand_id
1 'polypeptide(L)'
;MSSAPPPDPPSTPPRKPAGLEWESYVDRRIREAEAAGDFDNLPGAGQPIPGIDDPRDDDWWVKRKLKDEGLSVVHPLLTANLARERLLERLPRITSELEVRQQLERLNGQIREAIASLEPAPPVVVLPVDVDEAVRAWRDSRQGGG
;
A
#
# COMPACT_ATOMS: atom_id res chain seq x y z
N MET A 1 -30.89 11.98 3.83
CA MET A 1 -29.89 11.24 3.04
C MET A 1 -30.18 9.76 3.24
N SER A 2 -30.90 9.15 2.29
CA SER A 2 -31.33 7.73 2.38
C SER A 2 -30.18 6.86 1.91
N SER A 3 -29.64 6.01 2.78
CA SER A 3 -28.61 5.05 2.42
C SER A 3 -29.22 3.97 1.53
N ALA A 4 -28.68 3.79 0.32
CA ALA A 4 -29.01 2.64 -0.51
C ALA A 4 -28.61 1.35 0.25
N PRO A 5 -29.40 0.27 0.16
CA PRO A 5 -29.02 -1.02 0.72
C PRO A 5 -27.75 -1.55 0.03
N PRO A 6 -26.92 -2.35 0.73
CA PRO A 6 -25.75 -2.98 0.12
C PRO A 6 -26.18 -3.87 -1.06
N PRO A 7 -25.36 -3.97 -2.13
CA PRO A 7 -25.64 -4.87 -3.23
C PRO A 7 -25.71 -6.32 -2.73
N ASP A 8 -26.63 -7.10 -3.29
CA ASP A 8 -26.76 -8.52 -2.97
C ASP A 8 -25.43 -9.26 -3.19
N PRO A 9 -25.08 -10.25 -2.34
CA PRO A 9 -23.91 -11.08 -2.57
C PRO A 9 -24.02 -11.76 -3.93
N PRO A 10 -22.90 -12.00 -4.64
CA PRO A 10 -22.95 -12.64 -5.95
C PRO A 10 -23.65 -13.99 -5.84
N SER A 11 -24.67 -14.18 -6.68
CA SER A 11 -25.37 -15.46 -6.83
C SER A 11 -24.34 -16.56 -7.10
N THR A 12 -24.32 -17.59 -6.26
CA THR A 12 -23.53 -18.80 -6.54
C THR A 12 -23.93 -19.32 -7.92
N PRO A 13 -22.99 -19.45 -8.87
CA PRO A 13 -23.34 -19.91 -10.21
C PRO A 13 -23.88 -21.34 -10.14
N PRO A 14 -24.84 -21.69 -11.02
CA PRO A 14 -25.40 -23.03 -11.06
C PRO A 14 -24.29 -24.07 -11.30
N ARG A 15 -24.38 -25.20 -10.59
CA ARG A 15 -23.46 -26.32 -10.78
C ARG A 15 -23.77 -27.07 -12.07
N LYS A 16 -22.76 -27.74 -12.61
CA LYS A 16 -22.90 -28.64 -13.76
C LYS A 16 -23.97 -29.72 -13.49
N PRO A 17 -24.95 -29.93 -14.39
CA PRO A 17 -25.90 -31.04 -14.31
C PRO A 17 -25.23 -32.41 -14.45
N ALA A 18 -25.73 -33.42 -13.75
CA ALA A 18 -25.28 -34.80 -13.91
C ALA A 18 -25.60 -35.31 -15.34
N GLY A 19 -24.66 -36.01 -15.98
CA GLY A 19 -24.83 -36.59 -17.32
C GLY A 19 -24.41 -35.70 -18.50
N LEU A 20 -23.95 -34.47 -18.24
CA LEU A 20 -23.26 -33.66 -19.26
C LEU A 20 -21.75 -33.85 -19.18
N GLU A 21 -21.04 -33.63 -20.28
CA GLU A 21 -19.57 -33.54 -20.27
C GLU A 21 -19.09 -32.19 -19.73
N TRP A 22 -17.89 -32.14 -19.16
CA TRP A 22 -17.38 -30.90 -18.53
C TRP A 22 -17.13 -29.81 -19.57
N GLU A 23 -16.49 -30.16 -20.68
CA GLU A 23 -16.25 -29.26 -21.82
C GLU A 23 -17.55 -28.67 -22.34
N SER A 24 -18.56 -29.50 -22.65
CA SER A 24 -19.86 -29.05 -23.17
C SER A 24 -20.60 -28.11 -22.20
N TYR A 25 -20.49 -28.33 -20.89
CA TYR A 25 -21.06 -27.43 -19.90
C TYR A 25 -20.32 -26.10 -19.85
N VAL A 26 -18.99 -26.11 -19.82
CA VAL A 26 -18.15 -24.91 -19.78
C VAL A 26 -18.36 -24.07 -21.03
N ASP A 27 -18.31 -24.67 -22.22
CA ASP A 27 -18.50 -23.98 -23.50
C ASP A 27 -19.86 -23.30 -23.59
N ARG A 28 -20.91 -23.97 -23.10
CA ARG A 28 -22.26 -23.39 -23.06
C ARG A 28 -22.30 -22.17 -22.13
N ARG A 29 -21.65 -22.24 -20.95
CA ARG A 29 -21.61 -21.14 -19.98
C ARG A 29 -20.82 -19.95 -20.49
N ILE A 30 -19.71 -20.18 -21.18
CA ILE A 30 -18.92 -19.10 -21.82
C ILE A 30 -19.79 -18.39 -22.86
N ARG A 31 -20.45 -19.14 -23.73
CA ARG A 31 -21.31 -18.58 -24.79
C ARG A 31 -22.51 -17.80 -24.25
N GLU A 32 -23.12 -18.29 -23.17
CA GLU A 32 -24.19 -17.58 -22.44
C GLU A 32 -23.68 -16.24 -21.87
N ALA A 33 -22.51 -16.24 -21.24
CA ALA A 33 -21.89 -15.04 -20.67
C ALA A 33 -21.45 -14.02 -21.74
N GLU A 34 -20.90 -14.49 -22.86
CA GLU A 34 -20.62 -13.66 -24.04
C GLU A 34 -21.90 -13.02 -24.59
N ALA A 35 -22.97 -13.81 -24.77
CA ALA A 35 -24.25 -13.30 -25.27
C ALA A 35 -24.92 -12.31 -24.30
N ALA A 36 -24.66 -12.44 -23.00
CA ALA A 36 -25.11 -11.52 -21.96
C ALA A 36 -24.28 -10.22 -21.90
N GLY A 37 -23.14 -10.17 -22.60
CA GLY A 37 -22.21 -9.03 -22.55
C GLY A 37 -21.41 -8.98 -21.25
N ASP A 38 -21.30 -10.08 -20.50
CA ASP A 38 -20.56 -10.12 -19.23
C ASP A 38 -19.05 -9.84 -19.40
N PHE A 39 -18.54 -9.97 -20.64
CA PHE A 39 -17.17 -9.65 -21.02
C PHE A 39 -17.03 -8.29 -21.74
N ASP A 40 -18.12 -7.54 -21.91
CA ASP A 40 -18.08 -6.20 -22.50
C ASP A 40 -17.59 -5.17 -21.49
N ASN A 41 -16.81 -4.18 -21.95
CA ASN A 41 -16.28 -3.07 -21.12
C ASN A 41 -15.46 -3.52 -19.90
N LEU A 42 -14.78 -4.67 -19.97
CA LEU A 42 -13.92 -5.11 -18.88
C LEU A 42 -12.85 -4.04 -18.58
N PRO A 43 -12.55 -3.78 -17.30
CA PRO A 43 -11.47 -2.89 -16.91
C PRO A 43 -10.15 -3.37 -17.54
N GLY A 44 -9.58 -2.54 -18.41
CA GLY A 44 -8.33 -2.86 -19.13
C GLY A 44 -8.53 -3.56 -20.48
N ALA A 45 -9.76 -3.77 -20.96
CA ALA A 45 -10.02 -4.28 -22.30
C ALA A 45 -9.36 -3.38 -23.37
N GLY A 46 -8.51 -3.98 -24.21
CA GLY A 46 -7.76 -3.27 -25.26
C GLY A 46 -6.65 -2.34 -24.76
N GLN A 47 -6.41 -2.25 -23.45
CA GLN A 47 -5.30 -1.50 -22.87
C GLN A 47 -4.07 -2.40 -22.70
N PRO A 48 -2.85 -1.85 -22.72
CA PRO A 48 -1.65 -2.59 -22.35
C PRO A 48 -1.80 -3.19 -20.94
N ILE A 49 -1.33 -4.43 -20.76
CA ILE A 49 -1.34 -5.07 -19.44
C ILE A 49 -0.40 -4.28 -18.51
N PRO A 50 -0.91 -3.71 -17.39
CA PRO A 50 -0.06 -2.96 -16.47
C PRO A 50 1.03 -3.85 -15.88
N GLY A 51 2.29 -3.40 -15.97
CA GLY A 51 3.44 -4.09 -15.41
C GLY A 51 3.88 -5.36 -16.17
N ILE A 52 3.49 -5.51 -17.45
CA ILE A 52 3.89 -6.67 -18.26
C ILE A 52 5.40 -6.78 -18.48
N ASP A 53 6.10 -5.65 -18.50
CA ASP A 53 7.55 -5.56 -18.66
C ASP A 53 8.31 -5.49 -17.32
N ASP A 54 7.59 -5.50 -16.19
CA ASP A 54 8.22 -5.48 -14.87
C ASP A 54 8.93 -6.81 -14.59
N PRO A 55 9.99 -6.82 -13.76
CA PRO A 55 10.63 -8.05 -13.31
C PRO A 55 9.59 -9.03 -12.75
N ARG A 56 9.68 -10.30 -13.14
CA ARG A 56 8.80 -11.36 -12.63
C ARG A 56 8.97 -11.48 -11.11
N ASP A 57 7.98 -10.98 -10.41
CA ASP A 57 7.79 -11.07 -8.98
C ASP A 57 6.71 -12.11 -8.75
N ASP A 58 7.04 -13.27 -8.17
CA ASP A 58 6.05 -14.35 -7.94
C ASP A 58 4.87 -13.90 -7.06
N ASP A 59 5.08 -12.85 -6.24
CA ASP A 59 4.09 -12.26 -5.35
C ASP A 59 3.35 -11.05 -5.95
N TRP A 60 3.50 -10.78 -7.26
CA TRP A 60 2.92 -9.59 -7.92
C TRP A 60 1.41 -9.43 -7.67
N TRP A 61 0.66 -10.53 -7.68
CA TRP A 61 -0.79 -10.54 -7.48
C TRP A 61 -1.16 -10.29 -6.01
N VAL A 62 -0.36 -10.78 -5.06
CA VAL A 62 -0.53 -10.53 -3.62
C VAL A 62 -0.32 -9.05 -3.34
N LYS A 63 0.78 -8.48 -3.84
CA LYS A 63 1.11 -7.05 -3.70
C LYS A 63 0.02 -6.16 -4.31
N ARG A 64 -0.50 -6.54 -5.49
CA ARG A 64 -1.62 -5.85 -6.13
C ARG A 64 -2.89 -5.93 -5.28
N LYS A 65 -3.25 -7.11 -4.78
CA LYS A 65 -4.44 -7.31 -3.94
C LYS A 65 -4.38 -6.51 -2.64
N LEU A 66 -3.22 -6.52 -1.96
CA LEU A 66 -2.98 -5.72 -0.76
C LEU A 66 -3.14 -4.22 -1.03
N LYS A 67 -2.59 -3.74 -2.15
CA LYS A 67 -2.73 -2.35 -2.58
C LYS A 67 -4.20 -1.99 -2.88
N ASP A 68 -4.91 -2.85 -3.59
CA ASP A 68 -6.32 -2.65 -3.97
C ASP A 68 -7.24 -2.61 -2.73
N GLU A 69 -6.92 -3.38 -1.68
CA GLU A 69 -7.65 -3.39 -0.41
C GLU A 69 -7.16 -2.32 0.59
N GLY A 70 -6.15 -1.53 0.23
CA GLY A 70 -5.55 -0.53 1.12
C GLY A 70 -4.85 -1.14 2.34
N LEU A 71 -4.51 -2.43 2.29
CA LEU A 71 -3.85 -3.15 3.35
C LEU A 71 -2.33 -2.94 3.23
N SER A 72 -1.75 -2.21 4.17
CA SER A 72 -0.30 -2.17 4.35
C SER A 72 0.13 -3.31 5.25
N VAL A 73 0.91 -4.25 4.72
CA VAL A 73 1.55 -5.33 5.50
C VAL A 73 2.76 -4.81 6.30
N VAL A 74 3.08 -3.52 6.15
CA VAL A 74 4.27 -2.93 6.75
C VAL A 74 3.94 -2.53 8.19
N HIS A 75 4.53 -3.25 9.14
CA HIS A 75 4.44 -2.97 10.57
C HIS A 75 4.70 -1.47 10.87
N PRO A 76 3.97 -0.83 11.81
CA PRO A 76 4.12 0.59 12.14
C PRO A 76 5.57 1.03 12.38
N LEU A 77 6.38 0.16 12.99
CA LEU A 77 7.80 0.42 13.26
C LEU A 77 8.65 0.60 12.00
N LEU A 78 8.38 -0.17 10.94
CA LEU A 78 9.07 -0.03 9.65
C LEU A 78 8.63 1.26 8.94
N THR A 79 7.34 1.59 9.03
CA THR A 79 6.79 2.85 8.51
C THR A 79 7.45 4.05 9.20
N ALA A 80 7.58 4.01 10.54
CA ALA A 80 8.25 5.05 11.31
C ALA A 80 9.75 5.16 11.00
N ASN A 81 10.44 4.04 10.78
CA ASN A 81 11.86 4.07 10.39
C ASN A 81 12.07 4.71 9.01
N LEU A 82 11.24 4.35 8.03
CA LEU A 82 11.31 4.95 6.69
C LEU A 82 10.98 6.46 6.74
N ALA A 83 10.00 6.86 7.56
CA ALA A 83 9.68 8.27 7.77
C ALA A 83 10.87 9.03 8.39
N ARG A 84 11.59 8.40 9.32
CA ARG A 84 12.82 8.93 9.93
C ARG A 84 13.91 9.15 8.90
N GLU A 85 14.25 8.14 8.11
CA GLU A 85 15.26 8.24 7.05
C GLU A 85 14.91 9.37 6.07
N ARG A 86 13.67 9.38 5.56
CA ARG A 86 13.19 10.41 4.63
C ARG A 86 13.17 11.82 5.22
N LEU A 87 12.92 11.97 6.52
CA LEU A 87 12.97 13.28 7.17
C LEU A 87 14.41 13.77 7.27
N LEU A 88 15.34 12.92 7.74
CA LEU A 88 16.76 13.26 7.87
C LEU A 88 17.37 13.68 6.53
N GLU A 89 17.04 13.00 5.43
CA GLU A 89 17.47 13.39 4.08
C GLU A 89 16.93 14.75 3.62
N ARG A 90 15.72 15.13 4.07
CA ARG A 90 15.08 16.40 3.69
C ARG A 90 15.43 17.55 4.61
N LEU A 91 15.95 17.29 5.82
CA LEU A 91 16.31 18.33 6.80
C LEU A 91 17.14 19.47 6.20
N PRO A 92 18.18 19.24 5.36
CA PRO A 92 18.99 20.33 4.80
C PRO A 92 18.19 21.32 3.93
N ARG A 93 17.09 20.87 3.34
CA ARG A 93 16.22 21.69 2.47
C ARG A 93 15.29 22.61 3.26
N ILE A 94 15.05 22.31 4.53
CA ILE A 94 14.22 23.15 5.41
C ILE A 94 15.02 24.38 5.81
N THR A 95 14.42 25.56 5.68
CA THR A 95 15.07 26.85 5.95
C THR A 95 14.77 27.40 7.35
N SER A 96 13.72 26.89 8.00
CA SER A 96 13.27 27.30 9.33
C SER A 96 13.66 26.27 10.39
N GLU A 97 14.39 26.70 11.41
CA GLU A 97 14.71 25.85 12.56
C GLU A 97 13.46 25.40 13.31
N LEU A 98 12.48 26.30 13.47
CA LEU A 98 11.23 25.99 14.13
C LEU A 98 10.52 24.84 13.40
N GLU A 99 10.54 24.85 12.08
CA GLU A 99 9.96 23.79 11.26
C GLU A 99 10.74 22.48 11.40
N VAL A 100 12.08 22.52 11.40
CA VAL A 100 12.93 21.33 11.66
C VAL A 100 12.55 20.68 13.00
N ARG A 101 12.47 21.47 14.07
CA ARG A 101 12.11 20.98 15.42
C ARG A 101 10.73 20.35 15.44
N GLN A 102 9.73 21.03 14.89
CA GLN A 102 8.35 20.52 14.84
C GLN A 102 8.25 19.19 14.07
N GLN A 103 8.95 19.06 12.93
CA GLN A 103 8.93 17.84 12.15
C GLN A 103 9.62 16.68 12.89
N LEU A 104 10.74 16.93 13.56
CA LEU A 104 11.45 15.94 14.35
C LEU A 104 10.64 15.49 15.58
N GLU A 105 9.98 16.41 16.28
CA GLU A 105 9.10 16.08 17.41
C GLU A 105 7.90 15.25 16.98
N ARG A 106 7.27 15.61 15.85
CA ARG A 106 6.17 14.82 15.26
C ARG A 106 6.63 13.40 14.93
N LEU A 107 7.78 13.27 14.27
CA LEU A 107 8.36 11.96 13.94
C LEU A 107 8.66 11.15 15.21
N ASN A 108 9.22 11.77 16.24
CA ASN A 108 9.49 11.11 17.52
C ASN A 108 8.21 10.63 18.21
N GLY A 109 7.09 11.36 18.05
CA GLY A 109 5.77 10.89 18.47
C GLY A 109 5.37 9.59 17.75
N GLN A 110 5.49 9.58 16.43
CA GLN A 110 5.18 8.39 15.60
C GLN A 110 6.07 7.19 15.93
N ILE A 111 7.37 7.40 16.17
CA ILE A 111 8.29 6.34 16.56
C ILE A 111 7.90 5.74 17.91
N ARG A 112 7.55 6.57 18.91
CA ARG A 112 7.13 6.08 20.23
C ARG A 112 5.82 5.30 20.15
N GLU A 113 4.86 5.79 19.37
CA GLU A 113 3.59 5.10 19.13
C GLU A 113 3.83 3.74 18.46
N ALA A 114 4.69 3.70 17.45
CA ALA A 114 5.03 2.46 16.76
C ALA A 114 5.77 1.43 17.64
N ILE A 115 6.65 1.89 18.54
CA ILE A 115 7.33 1.04 19.53
C ILE A 115 6.33 0.50 20.56
N ALA A 116 5.34 1.31 20.93
CA ALA A 116 4.30 0.93 21.88
C ALA A 116 3.22 0.00 21.27
N SER A 117 3.29 -0.29 19.97
CA SER A 117 2.38 -1.23 19.32
C SER A 117 2.44 -2.62 19.96
N LEU A 118 1.27 -3.25 20.11
CA LEU A 118 1.15 -4.63 20.62
C LEU A 118 1.39 -5.68 19.52
N GLU A 119 1.56 -5.25 18.27
CA GLU A 119 1.88 -6.14 17.15
C GLU A 119 3.27 -6.75 17.33
N PRO A 120 3.47 -8.04 16.96
CA PRO A 120 4.80 -8.65 16.97
C PRO A 120 5.77 -7.85 16.11
N ALA A 121 6.70 -7.16 16.77
CA ALA A 121 7.63 -6.28 16.08
C ALA A 121 8.67 -7.08 15.27
N PRO A 122 9.02 -6.62 14.06
CA PRO A 122 10.19 -7.14 13.37
C PRO A 122 11.47 -6.85 14.17
N PRO A 123 12.56 -7.63 14.00
CA PRO A 123 13.80 -7.50 14.76
C PRO A 123 14.63 -6.28 14.30
N VAL A 124 14.04 -5.08 14.38
CA VAL A 124 14.65 -3.81 13.98
C VAL A 124 14.59 -2.85 15.16
N VAL A 125 15.73 -2.23 15.48
CA VAL A 125 15.81 -1.21 16.53
C VAL A 125 15.62 0.16 15.89
N VAL A 126 14.51 0.82 16.24
CA VAL A 126 14.23 2.21 15.84
C VAL A 126 14.14 3.04 17.11
N LEU A 127 14.94 4.11 17.18
CA LEU A 127 14.95 5.02 18.33
C LEU A 127 14.52 6.42 17.91
N PRO A 128 13.83 7.16 18.80
CA PRO A 128 13.59 8.59 18.62
C PRO A 128 14.91 9.34 18.36
N VAL A 129 14.86 10.34 17.49
CA VAL A 129 16.00 11.21 17.16
C VAL A 129 16.20 12.24 18.27
N ASP A 130 17.45 12.50 18.67
CA ASP A 130 17.77 13.65 19.51
C ASP A 130 17.58 14.94 18.69
N VAL A 131 16.58 15.73 19.08
CA VAL A 131 16.17 16.94 18.34
C VAL A 131 17.27 18.01 18.40
N ASP A 132 17.93 18.17 19.54
CA ASP A 132 18.94 19.21 19.73
C ASP A 132 20.21 18.87 18.96
N GLU A 133 20.61 17.60 18.95
CA GLU A 133 21.71 17.12 18.13
C GLU A 133 21.42 17.30 16.62
N ALA A 134 20.24 16.87 16.16
CA ALA A 134 19.85 16.99 14.76
C ALA A 134 19.77 18.45 14.29
N VAL A 135 19.27 19.35 15.13
CA VAL A 135 19.23 20.80 14.84
C VAL A 135 20.64 21.39 14.79
N ARG A 136 21.54 21.00 15.69
CA ARG A 136 22.95 21.45 15.63
C ARG A 136 23.60 21.02 14.31
N ALA A 137 23.51 19.74 13.96
CA ALA A 137 24.04 19.22 12.71
C ALA A 137 23.46 19.93 11.48
N TRP A 138 22.14 20.21 11.50
CA TRP A 138 21.49 20.99 10.45
C TRP A 138 22.05 22.41 10.35
N ARG A 139 22.22 23.13 11.46
CA ARG A 139 22.82 24.48 11.45
C ARG A 139 24.25 24.47 10.92
N ASP A 140 25.06 23.51 11.34
CA ASP A 140 26.46 23.39 10.95
C ASP A 140 26.59 23.10 9.43
N SER A 141 25.73 22.22 8.90
CA SER A 141 25.66 21.92 7.47
C SER A 141 25.35 23.13 6.59
N ARG A 142 24.68 24.15 7.15
CA ARG A 142 24.35 25.40 6.45
C ARG A 142 25.43 26.47 6.58
N GLN A 143 26.19 26.47 7.67
CA GLN A 143 27.28 27.41 7.90
C GLN A 143 28.57 26.99 7.17
N GLY A 144 28.80 25.69 6.97
CA GLY A 144 29.94 25.16 6.22
C GLY A 144 29.78 25.11 4.69
N GLY A 145 28.64 25.55 4.15
CA GLY A 145 28.33 25.58 2.71
C GLY A 145 28.38 26.98 2.09
N GLY A 146 28.96 27.96 2.79
CA GLY A 146 29.19 29.33 2.31
C GLY A 146 30.57 29.52 1.71
#